data_AF-A0A478FSI5-F1
#
_entry.id   AF-A0A478FSI5-F1
#
_cell.length_a   1.000
_cell.length_b   1.000
_cell.length_c   1.000
_cell.angle_alpha   90.00
_cell.angle_beta   90.00
_cell.angle_gamma   90.00
#
_symmetry.space_group_name_H-M   'P 1'
#
loop_
_entity.id
_entity.type
_entity.pdbx_description
1 polymer ?
#
loop_
_entity_poly.entity_id
_entity_poly.type
_entity_poly.pdbx_seq_one_letter_code
_entity_poly.pdbx_strand_id
1 'polypeptide(L)'
;MLTSEAKLTLTISAIGINSSLGVITNELLKVYLWSYEEEEEIMFSDNEELQDSIPIRKKTKTVTSIANTKSTFDPRPSKSSTAPITIAQNKDYSSYSLSHISKHRDKLVSWSKINKNWWNKAYKQREYIIKHQVFTSNFSLEGAYSPKFISKNSSVIYMNQFCDLAYRWPSVFHKHEELFWLTCTVDGKKPNTQPREREIISITKADFPISSTEAEEITYYTLSQSKKTNTKLGNQNMTEEQKQKFVVYEWNRSWWEWSYEQRLEKDKNNEKTLFPLSEKFKNVTSAWGEISYKDTNETSTNLNGLCKEVYEGKLTAKEEIEDAWRYCSDLGEEKPASKPL
;
A
#
# COMPACT_ATOMS: atom_id res chain seq x y z
N MET A 1 54.36 1.55 18.46
CA MET A 1 53.04 2.17 18.17
C MET A 1 52.18 1.13 17.46
N LEU A 2 51.13 0.64 18.10
CA LEU A 2 50.14 -0.25 17.46
C LEU A 2 49.17 0.61 16.64
N THR A 3 48.92 0.21 15.38
CA THR A 3 47.97 0.87 14.48
C THR A 3 46.54 0.74 15.00
N SER A 4 45.65 1.64 14.57
CA SER A 4 44.24 1.75 15.01
C SER A 4 43.47 0.43 14.86
N GLU A 5 43.81 -0.35 13.83
CA GLU A 5 43.22 -1.67 13.56
C GLU A 5 43.68 -2.74 14.57
N ALA A 6 44.95 -2.73 14.99
CA ALA A 6 45.45 -3.65 16.01
C ALA A 6 44.83 -3.37 17.39
N LYS A 7 44.49 -2.11 17.67
CA LYS A 7 43.77 -1.70 18.89
C LYS A 7 42.32 -2.21 18.88
N LEU A 8 41.62 -2.09 17.75
CA LEU A 8 40.24 -2.57 17.58
C LEU A 8 40.14 -4.09 17.71
N THR A 9 41.10 -4.82 17.12
CA THR A 9 41.13 -6.29 17.17
C THR A 9 41.39 -6.80 18.59
N LEU A 10 42.23 -6.13 19.39
CA LEU A 10 42.44 -6.48 20.80
C LEU A 10 41.17 -6.23 21.64
N THR A 11 40.43 -5.17 21.36
CA THR A 11 39.15 -4.88 22.03
C THR A 11 38.10 -5.95 21.70
N ILE A 12 37.99 -6.38 20.44
CA ILE A 12 37.06 -7.44 20.02
C ILE A 12 37.50 -8.82 20.58
N SER A 13 38.80 -9.08 20.65
CA SER A 13 39.36 -10.30 21.26
C SER A 13 39.06 -10.39 22.76
N ALA A 14 39.10 -9.26 23.46
CA ALA A 14 38.74 -9.18 24.87
C ALA A 14 37.22 -9.34 25.10
N ILE A 15 36.39 -8.85 24.16
CA ILE A 15 34.92 -9.02 24.18
C ILE A 15 34.53 -10.48 23.91
N GLY A 16 35.25 -11.18 23.04
CA GLY A 16 34.94 -12.56 22.65
C GLY A 16 35.25 -13.64 23.70
N ILE A 17 36.12 -13.36 24.68
CA ILE A 17 36.59 -14.37 25.66
C ILE A 17 36.00 -14.16 27.07
N ASN A 18 35.44 -12.98 27.39
CA ASN A 18 34.98 -12.66 28.76
C ASN A 18 33.47 -12.45 28.94
N SER A 19 32.63 -12.95 28.03
CA SER A 19 31.16 -12.94 28.19
C SER A 19 30.63 -13.82 29.34
N SER A 20 31.51 -14.40 30.17
CA SER A 20 31.19 -15.17 31.37
C SER A 20 31.34 -14.39 32.70
N LEU A 21 31.85 -13.16 32.70
CA LEU A 21 32.00 -12.33 33.91
C LEU A 21 31.40 -10.94 33.69
N GLY A 22 30.06 -10.89 33.69
CA GLY A 22 29.22 -9.76 33.28
C GLY A 22 29.24 -8.47 34.12
N VAL A 23 30.35 -8.13 34.78
CA VAL A 23 30.44 -6.89 35.58
C VAL A 23 31.78 -6.13 35.36
N ILE A 24 32.82 -6.78 34.86
CA ILE A 24 34.18 -6.18 34.84
C ILE A 24 34.43 -5.28 33.60
N THR A 25 33.59 -5.39 32.55
CA THR A 25 33.79 -4.71 31.27
C THR A 25 33.49 -3.20 31.29
N ASN A 26 32.56 -2.74 32.13
CA ASN A 26 32.20 -1.33 32.21
C ASN A 26 33.29 -0.50 32.91
N GLU A 27 33.86 -1.05 33.98
CA GLU A 27 34.92 -0.40 34.77
C GLU A 27 36.22 -0.26 33.98
N LEU A 28 36.59 -1.30 33.23
CA LEU A 28 37.78 -1.24 32.38
C LEU A 28 37.63 -0.20 31.26
N LEU A 29 36.41 -0.02 30.73
CA LEU A 29 36.13 0.97 29.69
C LEU A 29 36.21 2.40 30.23
N LYS A 30 35.73 2.65 31.47
CA LYS A 30 35.80 3.96 32.13
C LYS A 30 37.24 4.33 32.51
N VAL A 31 38.00 3.39 33.10
CA VAL A 31 39.42 3.60 33.42
C VAL A 31 40.23 3.88 32.14
N TYR A 32 39.92 3.16 31.05
CA TYR A 32 40.64 3.30 29.77
C TYR A 32 40.25 4.56 28.98
N LEU A 33 38.99 5.00 29.05
CA LEU A 33 38.52 6.19 28.34
C LEU A 33 38.89 7.49 29.07
N TRP A 34 38.91 7.49 30.41
CA TRP A 34 38.96 8.74 31.18
C TRP A 34 40.21 8.97 32.03
N SER A 35 41.18 8.04 32.08
CA SER A 35 42.49 8.26 32.74
C SER A 35 42.39 8.98 34.09
N TYR A 36 41.46 8.57 34.95
CA TYR A 36 41.33 9.13 36.31
C TYR A 36 42.38 8.49 37.23
N GLU A 37 43.35 9.29 37.64
CA GLU A 37 44.16 9.05 38.83
C GLU A 37 43.38 9.58 40.03
N GLU A 38 42.54 8.77 40.67
CA GLU A 38 42.24 8.86 42.11
C GLU A 38 41.30 7.71 42.54
N GLU A 39 41.64 7.09 43.67
CA GLU A 39 40.91 5.99 44.30
C GLU A 39 39.68 6.53 45.05
N GLU A 40 38.52 6.56 44.38
CA GLU A 40 37.22 6.65 45.08
C GLU A 40 36.46 5.33 44.90
N GLU A 41 35.93 4.80 46.02
CA GLU A 41 35.05 3.63 46.02
C GLU A 41 33.81 3.91 45.16
N ILE A 42 33.72 3.19 44.04
CA ILE A 42 32.64 3.32 43.08
C ILE A 42 31.37 2.71 43.68
N MET A 43 30.47 3.58 44.13
CA MET A 43 29.11 3.21 44.49
C MET A 43 28.42 2.61 43.25
N PHE A 44 27.89 1.39 43.39
CA PHE A 44 27.10 0.71 42.36
C PHE A 44 25.86 1.55 42.04
N SER A 45 25.90 2.28 40.93
CA SER A 45 24.71 2.87 40.32
C SER A 45 23.97 1.78 39.56
N ASP A 46 22.69 1.58 39.88
CA ASP A 46 21.80 0.66 39.16
C ASP A 46 21.82 0.98 37.65
N ASN A 47 22.10 -0.04 36.84
CA ASN A 47 22.21 0.03 35.37
C ASN A 47 20.84 0.06 34.65
N GLU A 48 19.74 0.37 35.34
CA GLU A 48 18.41 0.36 34.73
C GLU A 48 18.29 1.41 33.60
N GLU A 49 18.99 2.56 33.70
CA GLU A 49 18.94 3.61 32.68
C GLU A 49 19.64 3.24 31.35
N LEU A 50 20.56 2.26 31.34
CA LEU A 50 21.27 1.83 30.13
C LEU A 50 20.50 0.77 29.32
N GLN A 51 19.51 0.07 29.91
CA GLN A 51 18.65 -0.84 29.15
C GLN A 51 17.73 -0.08 28.18
N ASP A 52 17.44 1.20 28.47
CA ASP A 52 16.52 2.02 27.68
C ASP A 52 17.18 2.90 26.61
N SER A 53 18.51 2.89 26.50
CA SER A 53 19.19 3.64 25.44
C SER A 53 19.10 2.87 24.11
N ILE A 54 17.93 2.95 23.46
CA ILE A 54 17.74 2.39 22.12
C ILE A 54 18.52 3.26 21.13
N PRO A 55 19.54 2.71 20.44
CA PRO A 55 20.35 3.50 19.53
C PRO A 55 19.50 4.05 18.38
N ILE A 56 19.58 5.36 18.16
CA ILE A 56 18.85 6.07 17.09
C ILE A 56 19.59 5.85 15.77
N ARG A 57 18.94 5.23 14.79
CA ARG A 57 19.49 5.01 13.44
C ARG A 57 19.63 6.34 12.71
N LYS A 58 20.82 6.64 12.18
CA LYS A 58 21.05 7.83 11.34
C LYS A 58 20.61 7.54 9.89
N LYS A 59 19.36 7.83 9.56
CA LYS A 59 18.80 7.67 8.20
C LYS A 59 19.05 8.91 7.34
N THR A 60 19.00 8.77 6.01
CA THR A 60 18.94 9.95 5.14
C THR A 60 17.67 10.75 5.42
N LYS A 61 17.64 12.05 5.09
CA LYS A 61 16.44 12.88 5.32
C LYS A 61 15.20 12.22 4.70
N THR A 62 14.13 12.06 5.49
CA THR A 62 12.87 11.48 5.01
C THR A 62 12.30 12.29 3.86
N VAL A 63 12.18 11.64 2.70
CA VAL A 63 11.53 12.21 1.52
C VAL A 63 10.04 11.84 1.57
N THR A 64 9.17 12.84 1.52
CA THR A 64 7.70 12.69 1.61
C THR A 64 7.02 13.47 0.50
N SER A 65 5.69 13.35 0.40
CA SER A 65 4.91 14.16 -0.53
C SER A 65 5.12 15.65 -0.25
N ILE A 66 5.17 16.46 -1.31
CA ILE A 66 5.28 17.92 -1.22
C ILE A 66 4.09 18.47 -0.43
N ALA A 67 4.36 19.38 0.51
CA ALA A 67 3.33 19.99 1.34
C ALA A 67 2.24 20.65 0.46
N ASN A 68 0.98 20.48 0.87
CA ASN A 68 -0.20 21.05 0.21
C ASN A 68 -0.54 20.50 -1.20
N THR A 69 0.10 19.42 -1.67
CA THR A 69 -0.27 18.76 -2.94
C THR A 69 -1.25 17.60 -2.74
N LYS A 70 -1.40 17.13 -1.48
CA LYS A 70 -2.28 16.03 -1.11
C LYS A 70 -3.74 16.40 -1.36
N SER A 71 -4.40 15.66 -2.23
CA SER A 71 -5.80 15.84 -2.61
C SER A 71 -6.52 14.50 -2.73
N THR A 72 -7.85 14.56 -2.72
CA THR A 72 -8.70 13.39 -2.97
C THR A 72 -8.97 13.23 -4.46
N PHE A 73 -8.75 12.02 -4.97
CA PHE A 73 -9.00 11.66 -6.35
C PHE A 73 -10.09 10.58 -6.44
N ASP A 74 -10.98 10.68 -7.42
CA ASP A 74 -11.95 9.65 -7.73
C ASP A 74 -11.37 8.78 -8.86
N PRO A 75 -11.09 7.48 -8.63
CA PRO A 75 -10.56 6.60 -9.67
C PRO A 75 -11.54 6.33 -10.81
N ARG A 76 -12.84 6.58 -10.65
CA ARG A 76 -13.88 6.11 -11.59
C ARG A 76 -14.07 6.92 -12.87
N PRO A 77 -13.95 8.28 -12.88
CA PRO A 77 -14.25 9.05 -14.07
C PRO A 77 -13.12 8.90 -15.08
N SER A 78 -13.45 8.33 -16.22
CA SER A 78 -12.69 8.48 -17.45
C SER A 78 -13.37 9.59 -18.25
N LYS A 79 -12.73 10.76 -18.35
CA LYS A 79 -12.94 11.60 -19.53
C LYS A 79 -12.28 10.88 -20.70
N SER A 80 -12.88 9.79 -21.17
CA SER A 80 -12.45 9.16 -22.42
C SER A 80 -12.51 10.24 -23.50
N SER A 81 -11.45 10.35 -24.30
CA SER A 81 -11.41 11.24 -25.47
C SER A 81 -12.55 10.98 -26.45
N THR A 82 -13.19 9.81 -26.35
CA THR A 82 -14.36 9.42 -27.13
C THR A 82 -15.43 8.89 -26.18
N ALA A 83 -16.58 9.57 -26.12
CA ALA A 83 -17.73 9.11 -25.35
C ALA A 83 -18.23 7.76 -25.91
N PRO A 84 -18.59 6.78 -25.05
CA PRO A 84 -19.12 5.51 -25.54
C PRO A 84 -20.54 5.69 -26.10
N ILE A 85 -20.97 4.75 -26.95
CA ILE A 85 -22.37 4.66 -27.35
C ILE A 85 -23.19 4.19 -26.14
N THR A 86 -24.19 4.98 -25.76
CA THR A 86 -25.06 4.68 -24.63
C THR A 86 -26.25 3.83 -25.06
N ILE A 87 -26.98 3.27 -24.09
CA ILE A 87 -28.23 2.55 -24.38
C ILE A 87 -29.30 3.48 -24.99
N ALA A 88 -29.27 4.78 -24.68
CA ALA A 88 -30.17 5.75 -25.32
C ALA A 88 -29.91 5.87 -26.84
N GLN A 89 -28.66 5.68 -27.27
CA GLN A 89 -28.25 5.77 -28.67
C GLN A 89 -28.32 4.42 -29.40
N ASN A 90 -28.34 3.30 -28.68
CA ASN A 90 -28.47 1.97 -29.27
C ASN A 90 -29.94 1.50 -29.30
N LYS A 91 -30.43 1.19 -30.52
CA LYS A 91 -31.79 0.70 -30.79
C LYS A 91 -32.01 -0.78 -30.46
N ASP A 92 -30.96 -1.54 -30.19
CA ASP A 92 -31.02 -2.99 -29.91
C ASP A 92 -31.73 -3.32 -28.59
N TYR A 93 -31.94 -2.32 -27.73
CA TYR A 93 -32.63 -2.50 -26.45
C TYR A 93 -34.07 -2.02 -26.51
N SER A 94 -35.00 -2.93 -26.25
CA SER A 94 -36.43 -2.59 -26.14
C SER A 94 -36.71 -1.85 -24.83
N SER A 95 -37.70 -0.96 -24.86
CA SER A 95 -38.12 -0.21 -23.66
C SER A 95 -38.65 -1.13 -22.54
N TYR A 96 -39.19 -2.29 -22.90
CA TYR A 96 -39.74 -3.25 -21.93
C TYR A 96 -38.64 -3.92 -21.10
N SER A 97 -37.53 -4.34 -21.74
CA SER A 97 -36.43 -5.01 -21.04
C SER A 97 -35.68 -4.10 -20.07
N LEU A 98 -35.78 -2.78 -20.24
CA LEU A 98 -35.06 -1.77 -19.46
C LEU A 98 -35.96 -0.99 -18.48
N SER A 99 -37.21 -1.40 -18.29
CA SER A 99 -38.21 -0.59 -17.58
C SER A 99 -37.74 -0.11 -16.19
N HIS A 100 -37.03 -0.96 -15.43
CA HIS A 100 -36.48 -0.67 -14.10
C HIS A 100 -35.36 0.37 -14.07
N ILE A 101 -34.70 0.63 -15.20
CA ILE A 101 -33.55 1.55 -15.32
C ILE A 101 -33.70 2.55 -16.48
N SER A 102 -34.91 2.64 -17.04
CA SER A 102 -35.22 3.39 -18.26
C SER A 102 -34.87 4.88 -18.19
N LYS A 103 -34.96 5.48 -17.00
CA LYS A 103 -34.63 6.89 -16.74
C LYS A 103 -33.13 7.22 -16.83
N HIS A 104 -32.27 6.21 -16.96
CA HIS A 104 -30.81 6.36 -16.93
C HIS A 104 -30.12 5.83 -18.19
N ARG A 105 -30.87 5.58 -19.28
CA ARG A 105 -30.34 4.99 -20.52
C ARG A 105 -29.18 5.77 -21.14
N ASP A 106 -29.15 7.09 -20.95
CA ASP A 106 -28.10 8.01 -21.38
C ASP A 106 -26.80 7.86 -20.57
N LYS A 107 -26.87 7.26 -19.38
CA LYS A 107 -25.71 7.03 -18.50
C LYS A 107 -25.15 5.62 -18.62
N LEU A 108 -25.89 4.70 -19.24
CA LEU A 108 -25.54 3.29 -19.34
C LEU A 108 -24.84 3.00 -20.66
N VAL A 109 -23.72 2.28 -20.60
CA VAL A 109 -22.95 1.94 -21.79
C VAL A 109 -23.54 0.72 -22.49
N SER A 110 -23.70 0.83 -23.81
CA SER A 110 -24.19 -0.29 -24.62
C SER A 110 -23.18 -1.44 -24.66
N TRP A 111 -23.70 -2.67 -24.68
CA TRP A 111 -22.95 -3.91 -24.97
C TRP A 111 -22.13 -3.89 -26.27
N SER A 112 -22.50 -3.04 -27.23
CA SER A 112 -21.98 -3.03 -28.61
C SER A 112 -20.46 -3.19 -28.72
N LYS A 113 -20.03 -3.94 -29.75
CA LYS A 113 -18.61 -4.13 -30.09
C LYS A 113 -17.87 -2.80 -30.31
N ILE A 114 -18.57 -1.75 -30.73
CA ILE A 114 -18.02 -0.41 -30.91
C ILE A 114 -17.44 0.13 -29.58
N ASN A 115 -18.05 -0.24 -28.45
CA ASN A 115 -17.60 0.18 -27.12
C ASN A 115 -16.46 -0.68 -26.55
N LYS A 116 -15.91 -1.67 -27.28
CA LYS A 116 -14.86 -2.58 -26.77
C LYS A 116 -13.69 -1.83 -26.11
N ASN A 117 -13.21 -0.78 -26.76
CA ASN A 117 -12.09 0.02 -26.23
C ASN A 117 -12.47 0.76 -24.94
N TRP A 118 -13.71 1.25 -24.86
CA TRP A 118 -14.23 1.87 -23.64
C TRP A 118 -14.32 0.84 -22.51
N TRP A 119 -14.90 -0.34 -22.76
CA TRP A 119 -15.01 -1.42 -21.78
C TRP A 119 -13.63 -1.79 -21.21
N ASN A 120 -12.63 -1.95 -22.09
CA ASN A 120 -11.26 -2.27 -21.68
C ASN A 120 -10.64 -1.20 -20.78
N LYS A 121 -10.79 0.08 -21.14
CA LYS A 121 -10.27 1.20 -20.34
C LYS A 121 -11.00 1.31 -18.99
N ALA A 122 -12.33 1.23 -19.02
CA ALA A 122 -13.16 1.31 -17.82
C ALA A 122 -12.88 0.14 -16.85
N TYR A 123 -12.72 -1.08 -17.36
CA TYR A 123 -12.36 -2.22 -16.53
C TYR A 123 -11.00 -2.02 -15.88
N LYS A 124 -9.94 -1.69 -16.63
CA LYS A 124 -8.60 -1.43 -16.06
C LYS A 124 -8.64 -0.34 -14.97
N GLN A 125 -9.39 0.72 -15.21
CA GLN A 125 -9.55 1.81 -14.27
C GLN A 125 -10.29 1.40 -12.99
N ARG A 126 -11.27 0.49 -13.10
CA ARG A 126 -12.14 0.08 -12.01
C ARG A 126 -11.76 -1.27 -11.41
N GLU A 127 -10.78 -1.97 -11.98
CA GLU A 127 -10.44 -3.36 -11.68
C GLU A 127 -10.16 -3.58 -10.20
N TYR A 128 -9.42 -2.66 -9.59
CA TYR A 128 -9.15 -2.74 -8.16
C TYR A 128 -10.42 -2.61 -7.33
N ILE A 129 -11.31 -1.67 -7.66
CA ILE A 129 -12.60 -1.52 -6.98
C ILE A 129 -13.42 -2.82 -7.12
N ILE A 130 -13.47 -3.34 -8.36
CA ILE A 130 -14.20 -4.56 -8.71
C ILE A 130 -13.69 -5.77 -7.92
N LYS A 131 -12.37 -5.93 -7.81
CA LYS A 131 -11.73 -7.09 -7.16
C LYS A 131 -11.75 -7.01 -5.63
N HIS A 132 -11.85 -5.80 -5.07
CA HIS A 132 -11.57 -5.56 -3.66
C HIS A 132 -12.77 -5.04 -2.84
N GLN A 133 -13.92 -4.80 -3.46
CA GLN A 133 -15.19 -4.58 -2.75
C GLN A 133 -16.01 -5.88 -2.66
N VAL A 134 -16.80 -6.04 -1.59
CA VAL A 134 -17.80 -7.12 -1.52
C VAL A 134 -18.96 -6.75 -2.41
N PHE A 135 -18.98 -7.32 -3.59
CA PHE A 135 -20.22 -7.51 -4.31
C PHE A 135 -20.71 -8.90 -3.93
N THR A 136 -21.89 -9.01 -3.35
CA THR A 136 -22.54 -10.31 -3.12
C THR A 136 -22.86 -10.95 -4.47
N SER A 137 -21.91 -11.66 -5.09
CA SER A 137 -22.06 -12.29 -6.40
C SER A 137 -21.70 -13.78 -6.40
N ASN A 138 -22.45 -14.54 -7.21
CA ASN A 138 -22.17 -15.95 -7.48
C ASN A 138 -21.24 -16.12 -8.71
N PHE A 139 -20.64 -15.03 -9.17
CA PHE A 139 -19.80 -14.97 -10.36
C PHE A 139 -18.58 -14.10 -10.12
N SER A 140 -17.52 -14.35 -10.88
CA SER A 140 -16.33 -13.51 -10.98
C SER A 140 -16.31 -12.73 -12.30
N LEU A 141 -15.84 -11.48 -12.24
CA LEU A 141 -15.54 -10.69 -13.42
C LEU A 141 -14.11 -11.00 -13.89
N GLU A 142 -13.97 -11.67 -15.03
CA GLU A 142 -12.66 -12.07 -15.58
C GLU A 142 -12.01 -10.97 -16.43
N GLY A 143 -12.84 -10.11 -17.02
CA GLY A 143 -12.34 -9.06 -17.89
C GLY A 143 -13.40 -8.10 -18.37
N ALA A 144 -13.00 -7.23 -19.28
CA ALA A 144 -13.77 -6.08 -19.71
C ALA A 144 -14.85 -6.40 -20.76
N TYR A 145 -14.47 -7.08 -21.84
CA TYR A 145 -15.30 -7.27 -23.02
C TYR A 145 -15.19 -8.69 -23.56
N SER A 146 -16.33 -9.34 -23.77
CA SER A 146 -16.45 -10.56 -24.55
C SER A 146 -17.55 -10.41 -25.62
N PRO A 147 -17.32 -10.86 -26.86
CA PRO A 147 -18.35 -10.84 -27.90
C PRO A 147 -19.37 -11.98 -27.76
N LYS A 148 -19.11 -12.96 -26.88
CA LYS A 148 -19.96 -14.15 -26.72
C LYS A 148 -21.17 -13.82 -25.88
N PHE A 149 -22.35 -14.29 -26.27
CA PHE A 149 -23.50 -14.29 -25.38
C PHE A 149 -23.25 -15.16 -24.16
N ILE A 150 -23.80 -14.77 -23.02
CA ILE A 150 -23.63 -15.50 -21.77
C ILE A 150 -24.95 -16.04 -21.26
N SER A 151 -24.89 -17.20 -20.60
CA SER A 151 -26.01 -17.74 -19.84
C SER A 151 -26.14 -16.99 -18.51
N LYS A 152 -27.36 -16.91 -17.98
CA LYS A 152 -27.65 -16.31 -16.67
C LYS A 152 -26.88 -16.98 -15.51
N ASN A 153 -26.48 -18.24 -15.67
CA ASN A 153 -25.86 -19.05 -14.60
C ASN A 153 -24.34 -19.19 -14.75
N SER A 154 -23.70 -18.41 -15.61
CA SER A 154 -22.25 -18.47 -15.77
C SER A 154 -21.54 -17.97 -14.51
N SER A 155 -20.59 -18.76 -14.00
CA SER A 155 -19.75 -18.43 -12.85
C SER A 155 -18.62 -17.44 -13.18
N VAL A 156 -18.28 -17.30 -14.46
CA VAL A 156 -17.24 -16.39 -14.94
C VAL A 156 -17.85 -15.55 -16.06
N ILE A 157 -17.84 -14.23 -15.89
CA ILE A 157 -18.47 -13.30 -16.83
C ILE A 157 -17.56 -12.08 -17.11
N TYR A 158 -17.77 -11.41 -18.24
CA TYR A 158 -17.09 -10.16 -18.58
C TYR A 158 -17.96 -8.95 -18.20
N MET A 159 -17.35 -7.78 -18.01
CA MET A 159 -18.04 -6.56 -17.58
C MET A 159 -19.21 -6.19 -18.50
N ASN A 160 -19.01 -6.24 -19.82
CA ASN A 160 -20.08 -6.00 -20.78
C ASN A 160 -21.23 -7.03 -20.69
N GLN A 161 -20.90 -8.31 -20.46
CA GLN A 161 -21.88 -9.40 -20.30
C GLN A 161 -22.70 -9.24 -19.03
N PHE A 162 -22.05 -8.90 -17.92
CA PHE A 162 -22.72 -8.56 -16.67
C PHE A 162 -23.74 -7.44 -16.87
N CYS A 163 -23.31 -6.36 -17.54
CA CYS A 163 -24.19 -5.23 -17.81
C CYS A 163 -25.37 -5.61 -18.69
N ASP A 164 -25.16 -6.38 -19.76
CA ASP A 164 -26.26 -6.84 -20.61
C ASP A 164 -27.27 -7.73 -19.85
N LEU A 165 -26.80 -8.58 -18.93
CA LEU A 165 -27.67 -9.35 -18.04
C LEU A 165 -28.45 -8.43 -17.09
N ALA A 166 -27.78 -7.51 -16.40
CA ALA A 166 -28.42 -6.59 -15.47
C ALA A 166 -29.41 -5.63 -16.16
N TYR A 167 -29.15 -5.28 -17.42
CA TYR A 167 -30.06 -4.52 -18.26
C TYR A 167 -31.35 -5.28 -18.55
N ARG A 168 -31.31 -6.59 -18.79
CA ARG A 168 -32.49 -7.39 -19.15
C ARG A 168 -33.25 -7.93 -17.94
N TRP A 169 -32.56 -8.14 -16.81
CA TRP A 169 -33.08 -8.86 -15.66
C TRP A 169 -33.08 -7.97 -14.40
N PRO A 170 -34.24 -7.43 -13.99
CA PRO A 170 -34.33 -6.58 -12.80
C PRO A 170 -33.79 -7.24 -11.53
N SER A 171 -33.95 -8.55 -11.38
CA SER A 171 -33.41 -9.29 -10.22
C SER A 171 -31.87 -9.34 -10.18
N VAL A 172 -31.20 -9.36 -11.34
CA VAL A 172 -29.74 -9.28 -11.41
C VAL A 172 -29.28 -7.87 -11.05
N PHE A 173 -29.97 -6.85 -11.58
CA PHE A 173 -29.72 -5.45 -11.22
C PHE A 173 -29.85 -5.22 -9.70
N HIS A 174 -30.98 -5.59 -9.09
CA HIS A 174 -31.21 -5.33 -7.67
C HIS A 174 -30.24 -6.10 -6.76
N LYS A 175 -29.87 -7.34 -7.12
CA LYS A 175 -28.91 -8.13 -6.34
C LYS A 175 -27.48 -7.57 -6.40
N HIS A 176 -27.13 -6.86 -7.48
CA HIS A 176 -25.77 -6.38 -7.74
C HIS A 176 -25.75 -4.88 -8.04
N GLU A 177 -26.60 -4.10 -7.38
CA GLU A 177 -26.84 -2.71 -7.76
C GLU A 177 -25.57 -1.85 -7.69
N GLU A 178 -24.76 -2.02 -6.65
CA GLU A 178 -23.50 -1.28 -6.50
C GLU A 178 -22.50 -1.62 -7.62
N LEU A 179 -22.32 -2.91 -7.89
CA LEU A 179 -21.45 -3.38 -8.98
C LEU A 179 -21.98 -2.89 -10.33
N PHE A 180 -23.30 -2.89 -10.52
CA PHE A 180 -23.95 -2.41 -11.72
C PHE A 180 -23.63 -0.94 -11.97
N TRP A 181 -23.82 -0.06 -10.98
CA TRP A 181 -23.52 1.35 -11.18
C TRP A 181 -22.04 1.58 -11.43
N LEU A 182 -21.15 0.85 -10.74
CA LEU A 182 -19.72 0.91 -10.95
C LEU A 182 -19.31 0.49 -12.38
N THR A 183 -19.87 -0.59 -12.90
CA THR A 183 -19.38 -1.22 -14.13
C THR A 183 -20.11 -0.76 -15.38
N CYS A 184 -21.42 -0.50 -15.28
CA CYS A 184 -22.29 -0.32 -16.43
C CYS A 184 -22.52 1.14 -16.82
N THR A 185 -22.15 2.09 -15.94
CA THR A 185 -22.26 3.52 -16.25
C THR A 185 -20.99 4.08 -16.87
N VAL A 186 -21.18 5.17 -17.64
CA VAL A 186 -20.09 5.94 -18.25
C VAL A 186 -19.08 6.39 -17.20
N ASP A 187 -19.52 6.88 -16.04
CA ASP A 187 -18.69 7.50 -15.01
C ASP A 187 -18.46 6.61 -13.78
N GLY A 188 -19.08 5.43 -13.71
CA GLY A 188 -18.98 4.50 -12.58
C GLY A 188 -19.80 4.95 -11.36
N LYS A 189 -20.80 5.83 -11.54
CA LYS A 189 -21.55 6.46 -10.45
C LYS A 189 -23.03 6.15 -10.52
N LYS A 190 -23.63 5.98 -9.34
CA LYS A 190 -25.09 5.87 -9.21
C LYS A 190 -25.73 7.23 -9.54
N PRO A 191 -26.72 7.29 -10.45
CA PRO A 191 -27.44 8.51 -10.75
C PRO A 191 -28.22 9.01 -9.52
N ASN A 192 -28.27 10.34 -9.34
CA ASN A 192 -29.12 11.02 -8.35
C ASN A 192 -28.77 10.75 -6.88
N THR A 193 -27.66 10.09 -6.58
CA THR A 193 -27.17 10.02 -5.20
C THR A 193 -26.41 11.31 -4.88
N GLN A 194 -26.73 11.90 -3.73
CA GLN A 194 -25.99 13.07 -3.26
C GLN A 194 -24.50 12.70 -3.09
N PRO A 195 -23.58 13.67 -3.23
CA PRO A 195 -22.13 13.46 -3.05
C PRO A 195 -21.71 12.99 -1.64
N ARG A 196 -22.64 12.59 -0.78
CA ARG A 196 -22.42 11.87 0.48
C ARG A 196 -22.10 10.38 0.30
N GLU A 197 -22.29 9.79 -0.89
CA GLU A 197 -21.73 8.48 -1.25
C GLU A 197 -20.21 8.52 -1.54
N ARG A 198 -19.46 9.27 -0.73
CA ARG A 198 -17.99 9.15 -0.61
C ARG A 198 -17.57 7.80 -0.03
N GLU A 199 -18.51 6.90 0.26
CA GLU A 199 -18.23 5.53 0.64
C GLU A 199 -17.63 4.70 -0.51
N ILE A 200 -17.71 5.12 -1.77
CA ILE A 200 -17.07 4.39 -2.86
C ILE A 200 -15.76 5.10 -3.23
N ILE A 201 -14.80 4.97 -2.32
CA ILE A 201 -13.35 5.00 -2.58
C ILE A 201 -12.78 6.38 -2.99
N SER A 202 -12.42 7.18 -2.00
CA SER A 202 -11.49 8.30 -2.17
C SER A 202 -10.06 7.80 -2.26
N ILE A 203 -9.39 7.99 -3.39
CA ILE A 203 -7.94 7.78 -3.55
C ILE A 203 -7.19 9.01 -3.03
N THR A 204 -5.98 8.79 -2.51
CA THR A 204 -5.04 9.86 -2.25
C THR A 204 -4.20 10.16 -3.49
N LYS A 205 -4.09 11.44 -3.84
CA LYS A 205 -3.24 11.93 -4.91
C LYS A 205 -2.30 12.99 -4.36
N ALA A 206 -1.00 12.89 -4.64
CA ALA A 206 -0.02 13.86 -4.15
C ALA A 206 1.21 13.89 -5.06
N ASP A 207 1.95 15.00 -5.00
CA ASP A 207 3.21 15.14 -5.72
C ASP A 207 4.37 14.67 -4.83
N PHE A 208 5.22 13.83 -5.39
CA PHE A 208 6.39 13.29 -4.73
C PHE A 208 7.67 13.71 -5.45
N PRO A 209 8.69 14.21 -4.74
CA PRO A 209 9.91 14.67 -5.39
C PRO A 209 10.72 13.47 -5.94
N ILE A 210 11.26 13.64 -7.15
CA ILE A 210 12.25 12.75 -7.77
C ILE A 210 13.65 13.36 -7.64
N SER A 211 13.73 14.69 -7.72
CA SER A 211 14.97 15.46 -7.58
C SER A 211 14.69 16.77 -6.82
N SER A 212 15.66 17.69 -6.78
CA SER A 212 15.47 19.01 -6.17
C SER A 212 14.48 19.90 -6.94
N THR A 213 14.23 19.60 -8.21
CA THR A 213 13.41 20.43 -9.11
C THR A 213 12.24 19.69 -9.76
N GLU A 214 12.23 18.35 -9.68
CA GLU A 214 11.23 17.52 -10.35
C GLU A 214 10.38 16.75 -9.34
N ALA A 215 9.11 16.60 -9.67
CA ALA A 215 8.15 15.84 -8.90
C ALA A 215 7.26 15.01 -9.82
N GLU A 216 6.83 13.85 -9.33
CA GLU A 216 5.86 12.98 -9.96
C GLU A 216 4.54 13.01 -9.18
N GLU A 217 3.44 13.13 -9.91
CA GLU A 217 2.10 13.06 -9.35
C GLU A 217 1.67 11.59 -9.22
N ILE A 218 1.60 11.09 -7.99
CA ILE A 218 1.29 9.68 -7.73
C ILE A 218 -0.08 9.55 -7.06
N THR A 219 -0.87 8.60 -7.54
CA THR A 219 -2.14 8.20 -6.93
C THR A 219 -1.99 6.88 -6.17
N TYR A 220 -2.43 6.82 -4.92
CA TYR A 220 -2.27 5.63 -4.08
C TYR A 220 -3.42 5.45 -3.10
N TYR A 221 -3.62 4.21 -2.66
CA TYR A 221 -4.53 3.88 -1.56
C TYR A 221 -3.75 3.73 -0.27
N THR A 222 -4.30 4.29 0.79
CA THR A 222 -3.92 3.89 2.15
C THR A 222 -4.71 2.64 2.56
N LEU A 223 -4.24 1.91 3.56
CA LEU A 223 -4.95 0.74 4.09
C LEU A 223 -6.36 1.11 4.57
N SER A 224 -6.55 2.29 5.17
CA SER A 224 -7.86 2.79 5.60
C SER A 224 -8.84 3.03 4.45
N GLN A 225 -8.33 3.29 3.24
CA GLN A 225 -9.13 3.51 2.04
C GLN A 225 -9.45 2.19 1.31
N SER A 226 -8.69 1.14 1.58
CA SER A 226 -8.94 -0.20 1.04
C SER A 226 -10.14 -0.82 1.73
N LYS A 227 -11.23 -1.03 0.99
CA LYS A 227 -12.45 -1.70 1.49
C LYS A 227 -12.40 -3.23 1.36
N LYS A 228 -11.20 -3.82 1.42
CA LYS A 228 -11.04 -5.28 1.40
C LYS A 228 -11.67 -5.90 2.64
N THR A 229 -12.56 -6.85 2.41
CA THR A 229 -13.38 -7.51 3.44
C THR A 229 -12.96 -8.94 3.74
N ASN A 230 -12.28 -9.62 2.82
CA ASN A 230 -11.96 -11.04 2.94
C ASN A 230 -10.48 -11.34 3.20
N THR A 231 -9.65 -10.31 3.26
CA THR A 231 -8.27 -10.41 3.74
C THR A 231 -8.16 -9.48 4.93
N LYS A 232 -7.56 -9.98 6.00
CA LYS A 232 -7.07 -9.21 7.14
C LYS A 232 -5.99 -8.22 6.66
N LEU A 233 -6.34 -7.30 5.78
CA LEU A 233 -5.42 -6.29 5.27
C LEU A 233 -5.37 -5.20 6.34
N GLY A 234 -4.35 -5.32 7.17
CA GLY A 234 -4.37 -4.79 8.53
C GLY A 234 -4.66 -5.93 9.49
N ASN A 235 -3.59 -6.57 9.94
CA ASN A 235 -3.55 -7.32 11.18
C ASN A 235 -4.38 -6.59 12.28
N GLN A 236 -4.86 -7.32 13.29
CA GLN A 236 -5.46 -6.75 14.52
C GLN A 236 -4.51 -5.80 15.28
N ASN A 237 -3.29 -5.61 14.78
CA ASN A 237 -2.17 -4.97 15.45
C ASN A 237 -1.88 -3.54 14.95
N MET A 238 -2.52 -3.07 13.87
CA MET A 238 -2.35 -1.69 13.40
C MET A 238 -3.53 -0.80 13.83
N THR A 239 -3.22 0.38 14.37
CA THR A 239 -4.20 1.41 14.73
C THR A 239 -4.82 2.03 13.47
N GLU A 240 -6.01 2.62 13.59
CA GLU A 240 -6.64 3.32 12.46
C GLU A 240 -5.78 4.50 11.96
N GLU A 241 -5.03 5.16 12.85
CA GLU A 241 -4.08 6.21 12.46
C GLU A 241 -2.96 5.66 11.57
N GLN A 242 -2.41 4.50 11.92
CA GLN A 242 -1.41 3.82 11.09
C GLN A 242 -1.99 3.46 9.72
N LYS A 243 -3.20 2.89 9.69
CA LYS A 243 -3.87 2.52 8.43
C LYS A 243 -4.09 3.70 7.48
N GLN A 244 -4.18 4.93 7.99
CA GLN A 244 -4.28 6.14 7.17
C GLN A 244 -2.96 6.55 6.49
N LYS A 245 -1.83 5.93 6.86
CA LYS A 245 -0.49 6.26 6.33
C LYS A 245 0.09 5.15 5.47
N PHE A 246 -0.13 3.90 5.86
CA PHE A 246 0.40 2.75 5.13
C PHE A 246 -0.29 2.58 3.77
N VAL A 247 0.49 2.32 2.74
CA VAL A 247 0.02 2.22 1.35
C VAL A 247 -0.28 0.77 0.97
N VAL A 248 -1.36 0.55 0.22
CA VAL A 248 -1.79 -0.78 -0.22
C VAL A 248 -0.77 -1.40 -1.17
N TYR A 249 -0.30 -2.61 -0.84
CA TYR A 249 0.76 -3.33 -1.57
C TYR A 249 0.41 -3.77 -3.00
N GLU A 250 -0.86 -3.99 -3.27
CA GLU A 250 -1.37 -4.50 -4.55
C GLU A 250 -1.88 -3.37 -5.45
N TRP A 251 -1.68 -2.11 -5.04
CA TRP A 251 -2.19 -0.97 -5.78
C TRP A 251 -1.10 0.00 -6.20
N ASN A 252 -1.21 0.41 -7.46
CA ASN A 252 -0.35 1.32 -8.21
C ASN A 252 1.16 1.08 -8.06
N ARG A 253 1.72 0.44 -9.07
CA ARG A 253 3.15 0.19 -9.22
C ARG A 253 4.02 1.44 -9.07
N SER A 254 3.58 2.60 -9.55
CA SER A 254 4.35 3.86 -9.49
C SER A 254 4.73 4.27 -8.07
N TRP A 255 3.85 4.04 -7.08
CA TRP A 255 4.16 4.39 -5.69
C TRP A 255 5.29 3.52 -5.14
N TRP A 256 5.26 2.23 -5.44
CA TRP A 256 6.27 1.26 -4.99
C TRP A 256 7.62 1.52 -5.65
N GLU A 257 7.62 1.83 -6.94
CA GLU A 257 8.83 2.24 -7.69
C GLU A 257 9.43 3.51 -7.08
N TRP A 258 8.61 4.52 -6.85
CA TRP A 258 9.06 5.76 -6.20
C TRP A 258 9.63 5.50 -4.80
N SER A 259 8.95 4.74 -3.94
CA SER A 259 9.42 4.46 -2.57
C SER A 259 10.74 3.68 -2.59
N TYR A 260 10.86 2.71 -3.50
CA TYR A 260 12.08 1.94 -3.68
C TYR A 260 13.27 2.82 -4.10
N GLU A 261 13.13 3.57 -5.18
CA GLU A 261 14.21 4.40 -5.75
C GLU A 261 14.58 5.58 -4.85
N GLN A 262 13.56 6.28 -4.32
CA GLN A 262 13.77 7.54 -3.61
C GLN A 262 14.04 7.36 -2.12
N ARG A 263 13.75 6.18 -1.55
CA ARG A 263 14.02 5.89 -0.13
C ARG A 263 14.95 4.70 0.03
N LEU A 264 14.51 3.49 -0.36
CA LEU A 264 15.24 2.26 -0.02
C LEU A 264 16.60 2.18 -0.69
N GLU A 265 16.69 2.42 -1.99
CA GLU A 265 17.96 2.36 -2.74
C GLU A 265 18.93 3.45 -2.27
N LYS A 266 18.44 4.66 -2.00
CA LYS A 266 19.25 5.73 -1.41
C LYS A 266 19.74 5.39 -0.01
N ASP A 267 18.91 4.78 0.83
CA ASP A 267 19.31 4.35 2.17
C ASP A 267 20.36 3.22 2.09
N LYS A 268 20.19 2.24 1.19
CA LYS A 268 21.18 1.19 0.90
C LYS A 268 22.53 1.75 0.44
N ASN A 269 22.51 2.68 -0.50
CA ASN A 269 23.73 3.26 -1.06
C ASN A 269 24.47 4.18 -0.07
N ASN A 270 23.76 4.74 0.91
CA ASN A 270 24.32 5.60 1.95
C ASN A 270 24.53 4.87 3.29
N GLU A 271 24.39 3.55 3.31
CA GLU A 271 24.53 2.72 4.51
C GLU A 271 25.99 2.68 4.97
N LYS A 272 26.38 3.69 5.76
CA LYS A 272 27.68 3.78 6.45
C LYS A 272 27.54 3.60 7.97
N THR A 273 26.34 3.26 8.44
CA THR A 273 25.95 3.34 9.85
C THR A 273 26.11 2.02 10.59
N LEU A 274 26.49 2.11 11.88
CA LEU A 274 26.53 0.99 12.84
C LEU A 274 25.15 0.33 13.09
N PHE A 275 24.08 0.93 12.57
CA PHE A 275 22.71 0.44 12.69
C PHE A 275 22.11 0.26 11.29
N PRO A 276 22.20 -0.96 10.74
CA PRO A 276 21.84 -1.23 9.36
C PRO A 276 20.34 -1.42 9.15
N LEU A 277 19.92 -1.42 7.88
CA LEU A 277 18.59 -1.88 7.46
C LEU A 277 18.30 -3.27 8.05
N SER A 278 17.03 -3.58 8.30
CA SER A 278 16.69 -4.96 8.65
C SER A 278 17.09 -5.91 7.51
N GLU A 279 17.46 -7.14 7.86
CA GLU A 279 17.90 -8.14 6.86
C GLU A 279 16.85 -8.34 5.74
N LYS A 280 15.56 -8.24 6.06
CA LYS A 280 14.51 -8.32 5.04
C LYS A 280 14.58 -7.16 4.04
N PHE A 281 14.68 -5.92 4.52
CA PHE A 281 14.74 -4.74 3.65
C PHE A 281 16.07 -4.64 2.88
N LYS A 282 17.17 -5.15 3.45
CA LYS A 282 18.43 -5.32 2.71
C LYS A 282 18.29 -6.23 1.50
N ASN A 283 17.54 -7.32 1.63
CA ASN A 283 17.41 -8.32 0.58
C ASN A 283 16.38 -7.98 -0.51
N VAL A 284 15.69 -6.85 -0.40
CA VAL A 284 14.76 -6.38 -1.45
C VAL A 284 15.53 -5.96 -2.70
N THR A 285 15.27 -6.60 -3.84
CA THR A 285 15.97 -6.35 -5.11
C THR A 285 15.13 -5.56 -6.12
N SER A 286 13.84 -5.39 -5.86
CA SER A 286 12.93 -4.67 -6.76
C SER A 286 11.78 -4.01 -6.01
N ALA A 287 11.18 -3.00 -6.63
CA ALA A 287 10.03 -2.31 -6.09
C ALA A 287 8.74 -3.14 -6.09
N TRP A 288 8.51 -3.87 -7.19
CA TRP A 288 7.22 -4.49 -7.49
C TRP A 288 7.37 -5.94 -7.93
N GLY A 289 6.67 -6.83 -7.24
CA GLY A 289 6.39 -8.19 -7.69
C GLY A 289 4.90 -8.41 -7.91
N GLU A 290 4.56 -9.28 -8.86
CA GLU A 290 3.20 -9.80 -8.97
C GLU A 290 2.90 -10.70 -7.77
N ILE A 291 2.11 -10.20 -6.83
CA ILE A 291 1.73 -10.95 -5.65
C ILE A 291 0.53 -11.82 -6.01
N SER A 292 0.75 -13.14 -6.11
CA SER A 292 -0.36 -14.08 -6.20
C SER A 292 -0.92 -14.38 -4.81
N TYR A 293 -2.23 -14.63 -4.72
CA TYR A 293 -2.88 -15.03 -3.46
C TYR A 293 -2.44 -16.42 -2.96
N LYS A 294 -1.62 -17.15 -3.74
CA LYS A 294 -1.19 -18.52 -3.44
C LYS A 294 0.23 -18.59 -2.87
N ASP A 295 0.98 -17.51 -2.90
CA ASP A 295 2.37 -17.50 -2.43
C ASP A 295 2.41 -17.02 -0.99
N THR A 296 2.25 -17.96 -0.05
CA THR A 296 2.34 -17.71 1.39
C THR A 296 3.67 -18.15 2.01
N ASN A 297 4.57 -18.76 1.23
CA ASN A 297 5.75 -19.45 1.77
C ASN A 297 7.09 -18.97 1.20
N GLU A 298 7.12 -18.00 0.29
CA GLU A 298 8.37 -17.42 -0.20
C GLU A 298 8.61 -16.06 0.45
N THR A 299 9.82 -15.86 0.98
CA THR A 299 10.31 -14.57 1.44
C THR A 299 10.27 -13.59 0.28
N SER A 300 9.48 -12.52 0.39
CA SER A 300 9.31 -11.56 -0.70
C SER A 300 10.62 -10.82 -0.97
N THR A 301 11.11 -10.91 -2.22
CA THR A 301 12.30 -10.16 -2.68
C THR A 301 11.96 -8.79 -3.25
N ASN A 302 10.68 -8.44 -3.27
CA ASN A 302 10.17 -7.16 -3.75
C ASN A 302 9.56 -6.34 -2.60
N LEU A 303 9.62 -5.00 -2.72
CA LEU A 303 9.21 -4.09 -1.66
C LEU A 303 7.71 -4.22 -1.34
N ASN A 304 6.85 -4.28 -2.35
CA ASN A 304 5.41 -4.40 -2.14
C ASN A 304 5.03 -5.73 -1.45
N GLY A 305 5.65 -6.85 -1.82
CA GLY A 305 5.45 -8.14 -1.16
C GLY A 305 5.96 -8.15 0.28
N LEU A 306 7.12 -7.54 0.55
CA LEU A 306 7.60 -7.41 1.93
C LEU A 306 6.66 -6.55 2.78
N CYS A 307 6.15 -5.45 2.23
CA CYS A 307 5.16 -4.64 2.93
C CYS A 307 3.81 -5.35 3.09
N LYS A 308 3.43 -6.28 2.19
CA LYS A 308 2.30 -7.19 2.45
C LYS A 308 2.57 -8.05 3.70
N GLU A 309 3.75 -8.64 3.82
CA GLU A 309 4.13 -9.44 5.00
C GLU A 309 4.06 -8.60 6.29
N VAL A 310 4.47 -7.34 6.24
CA VAL A 310 4.34 -6.37 7.34
C VAL A 310 2.87 -6.21 7.75
N TYR A 311 1.95 -6.07 6.79
CA TYR A 311 0.56 -5.74 7.07
C TYR A 311 -0.28 -6.95 7.48
N GLU A 312 0.04 -8.13 6.95
CA GLU A 312 -0.72 -9.36 7.15
C GLU A 312 -0.09 -10.28 8.22
N GLY A 313 1.20 -10.11 8.51
CA GLY A 313 1.97 -10.91 9.46
C GLY A 313 2.18 -10.23 10.82
N LYS A 314 2.67 -11.00 11.80
CA LYS A 314 3.12 -10.46 13.10
C LYS A 314 4.60 -10.07 12.97
N LEU A 315 4.87 -8.78 12.77
CA LEU A 315 6.20 -8.24 13.00
C LEU A 315 6.40 -8.04 14.50
N THR A 316 7.54 -8.50 15.00
CA THR A 316 7.93 -8.32 16.40
C THR A 316 9.24 -7.55 16.55
N ALA A 317 10.05 -7.49 15.49
CA ALA A 317 11.33 -6.81 15.48
C ALA A 317 11.14 -5.30 15.27
N LYS A 318 11.67 -4.48 16.18
CA LYS A 318 11.53 -3.02 16.15
C LYS A 318 12.12 -2.43 14.87
N GLU A 319 13.25 -2.96 14.42
CA GLU A 319 13.92 -2.60 13.18
C GLU A 319 13.03 -2.75 11.95
N GLU A 320 12.27 -3.84 11.86
CA GLU A 320 11.40 -4.12 10.73
C GLU A 320 10.19 -3.18 10.72
N ILE A 321 9.70 -2.79 11.90
CA ILE A 321 8.62 -1.81 12.05
C ILE A 321 9.08 -0.42 11.61
N GLU A 322 10.28 0.01 12.05
CA GLU A 322 10.86 1.28 11.65
C GLU A 322 11.11 1.36 10.13
N ASP A 323 11.59 0.27 9.53
CA ASP A 323 11.82 0.20 8.09
C ASP A 323 10.50 0.08 7.31
N ALA A 324 9.49 -0.61 7.87
CA ALA A 324 8.14 -0.60 7.30
C ALA A 324 7.53 0.82 7.29
N TRP A 325 7.64 1.58 8.38
CA TRP A 325 7.23 2.97 8.38
C TRP A 325 7.96 3.78 7.30
N ARG A 326 9.25 3.54 7.14
CA ARG A 326 10.10 4.21 6.17
C ARG A 326 9.67 3.96 4.72
N TYR A 327 9.42 2.71 4.36
CA TYR A 327 9.26 2.30 2.96
C TYR A 327 7.84 1.93 2.55
N CYS A 328 6.96 1.62 3.50
CA CYS A 328 5.59 1.17 3.27
C CYS A 328 4.54 2.26 3.58
N SER A 329 4.91 3.39 4.20
CA SER A 329 3.99 4.49 4.53
C SER A 329 4.21 5.75 3.67
N ASP A 330 3.16 6.57 3.52
CA ASP A 330 3.26 7.85 2.80
C ASP A 330 4.15 8.87 3.53
N LEU A 331 4.20 8.83 4.86
CA LEU A 331 5.03 9.70 5.70
C LEU A 331 6.50 9.32 5.74
N GLY A 332 6.84 8.05 5.55
CA GLY A 332 8.23 7.57 5.62
C GLY A 332 8.86 7.62 7.03
N GLU A 333 8.06 7.89 8.06
CA GLU A 333 8.46 7.88 9.47
C GLU A 333 7.24 7.73 10.37
N GLU A 334 7.45 7.10 11.52
CA GLU A 334 6.45 7.07 12.57
C GLU A 334 6.35 8.47 13.18
N LYS A 335 5.16 9.09 13.14
CA LYS A 335 4.95 10.32 13.91
C LYS A 335 5.13 9.97 15.38
N PRO A 336 5.90 10.75 16.17
CA PRO A 336 5.83 10.63 17.61
C PRO A 336 4.38 10.93 18.02
N ALA A 337 3.78 10.02 18.78
CA ALA A 337 2.45 10.25 19.37
C ALA A 337 2.47 11.65 19.98
N SER A 338 1.59 12.53 19.52
CA SER A 338 1.48 13.86 20.10
C SER A 338 1.24 13.67 21.59
N LYS A 339 2.20 14.06 22.43
CA LYS A 339 1.98 14.08 23.88
C LYS A 339 0.69 14.87 24.11
N PRO A 340 -0.31 14.30 24.83
CA PRO A 340 -1.45 15.09 25.22
C PRO A 340 -0.91 16.31 25.99
N LEU A 341 -1.35 17.49 25.55
CA LEU A 341 -1.05 18.77 26.19
C LEU A 341 -1.60 18.79 27.62
#